data_AF-A0AAD1NIY5-F1
#
_entry.id   AF-A0AAD1NIY5-F1
#
_cell.length_a   1.000
_cell.length_b   1.000
_cell.length_c   1.000
_cell.angle_alpha   90.00
_cell.angle_beta   90.00
_cell.angle_gamma   90.00
#
_symmetry.space_group_name_H-M   'P 1'
#
loop_
_entity.id
_entity.type
_entity.pdbx_description
1 polymer ?
#
loop_
_entity_poly.entity_id
_entity_poly.type
_entity_poly.pdbx_seq_one_letter_code
_entity_poly.pdbx_strand_id
1 'polypeptide(L)'
;MKKKQIEALNEFLGAVKELRKCGVIRSEKYLGDIAEFIVQEKFSVKLCENQREKGYDGLDTKNKKVQIKSHNAPIGTNIQIGEVGEGNERKYDDLYIVLGPESLLKQCSRAVYEVYVFNDYKQEYSRNKKKIDSFGQKSLHRGKVIYLDELLQIIPL
;
A
#
# COMPACT_ATOMS: atom_id res chain seq x y z
N MET A 1 0.98 -17.81 29.02
CA MET A 1 0.67 -17.79 27.57
C MET A 1 0.20 -19.18 27.15
N LYS A 2 -0.89 -19.31 26.40
CA LYS A 2 -1.43 -20.62 25.98
C LYS A 2 -0.53 -21.24 24.91
N LYS A 3 -0.43 -22.58 24.85
CA LYS A 3 0.37 -23.31 23.85
C LYS A 3 0.13 -22.83 22.42
N LYS A 4 -1.14 -22.74 22.02
CA LYS A 4 -1.55 -22.24 20.69
C LYS A 4 -1.08 -20.81 20.39
N GLN A 5 -0.95 -19.95 21.41
CA GLN A 5 -0.44 -18.59 21.22
C GLN A 5 1.07 -18.59 20.97
N ILE A 6 1.83 -19.47 21.65
CA ILE A 6 3.26 -19.63 21.42
C ILE A 6 3.52 -20.16 20.00
N GLU A 7 2.76 -21.17 19.58
CA GLU A 7 2.87 -21.77 18.24
C GLU A 7 2.61 -20.72 17.15
N ALA A 8 1.51 -19.97 17.24
CA ALA A 8 1.18 -18.92 16.28
C ALA A 8 2.24 -17.80 16.22
N LEU A 9 2.81 -17.40 17.36
CA LEU A 9 3.90 -16.41 17.39
C LEU A 9 5.16 -16.94 16.70
N ASN A 10 5.52 -18.21 16.93
CA ASN A 10 6.68 -18.82 16.29
C ASN A 10 6.49 -18.94 14.76
N GLU A 11 5.29 -19.33 14.32
CA GLU A 11 4.94 -19.38 12.90
C GLU A 11 5.04 -17.99 12.25
N PHE A 12 4.47 -16.97 12.90
CA PHE A 12 4.56 -15.60 12.41
C PHE A 12 6.01 -15.11 12.30
N LEU A 13 6.83 -15.32 13.33
CA LEU A 13 8.24 -14.93 13.31
C LEU A 13 9.04 -15.69 12.25
N GLY A 14 8.72 -16.97 12.04
CA GLY A 14 9.28 -17.77 10.95
C GLY A 14 8.96 -17.17 9.58
N ALA A 15 7.69 -16.86 9.33
CA ALA A 15 7.25 -16.24 8.07
C ALA A 15 7.91 -14.87 7.84
N VAL A 16 7.98 -14.02 8.88
CA VAL A 16 8.67 -12.72 8.79
C VAL A 16 10.15 -12.90 8.44
N LYS A 17 10.83 -13.88 9.03
CA LYS A 17 12.24 -14.17 8.74
C LYS A 17 12.45 -14.57 7.28
N GLU A 18 11.60 -15.43 6.72
CA GLU A 18 11.69 -15.83 5.31
C GLU A 18 11.40 -14.65 4.38
N LEU A 19 10.36 -13.86 4.65
CA LEU A 19 10.05 -12.66 3.86
C LEU A 19 11.17 -11.61 3.88
N ARG A 20 11.94 -11.51 4.98
CA ARG A 20 13.14 -10.67 5.06
C ARG A 20 14.26 -11.19 4.15
N LYS A 21 14.50 -12.50 4.12
CA LYS A 21 15.50 -13.10 3.21
C LYS A 21 15.15 -12.85 1.75
N CYS A 22 13.87 -12.87 1.41
CA CYS A 22 13.37 -12.57 0.07
C CYS A 22 13.32 -11.07 -0.25
N GLY A 23 13.68 -10.18 0.68
CA GLY A 23 13.65 -8.73 0.47
C GLY A 23 12.24 -8.10 0.47
N VAL A 24 11.20 -8.85 0.80
CA VAL A 24 9.81 -8.36 0.88
C VAL A 24 9.61 -7.50 2.12
N ILE A 25 10.07 -7.98 3.28
CA ILE A 25 10.07 -7.21 4.54
C ILE A 25 11.47 -6.62 4.76
N ARG A 26 11.54 -5.31 4.93
CA ARG A 26 12.80 -4.54 4.99
C ARG A 26 12.91 -3.71 6.26
N SER A 27 11.80 -3.51 6.97
CA SER A 27 11.68 -2.68 8.17
C SER A 27 10.85 -3.38 9.25
N GLU A 28 10.48 -2.66 10.30
CA GLU A 28 9.54 -3.14 11.33
C GLU A 28 8.07 -2.90 10.92
N LYS A 29 7.84 -2.13 9.84
CA LYS A 29 6.49 -1.80 9.33
C LYS A 29 6.06 -2.81 8.26
N TYR A 30 5.83 -4.05 8.69
CA TYR A 30 5.61 -5.19 7.78
C TYR A 30 4.51 -4.96 6.73
N LEU A 31 3.37 -4.39 7.13
CA LEU A 31 2.27 -4.11 6.20
C LEU A 31 2.64 -3.07 5.13
N GLY A 32 3.43 -2.06 5.51
CA GLY A 32 3.95 -1.07 4.59
C GLY A 32 4.92 -1.70 3.59
N ASP A 33 5.90 -2.46 4.09
CA ASP A 33 6.88 -3.13 3.23
C ASP A 33 6.20 -4.09 2.23
N ILE A 34 5.20 -4.87 2.67
CA ILE A 34 4.46 -5.78 1.78
C ILE A 34 3.71 -5.00 0.70
N ALA A 35 3.05 -3.90 1.06
CA ALA A 35 2.34 -3.07 0.09
C ALA A 35 3.30 -2.44 -0.92
N GLU A 36 4.45 -1.96 -0.45
CA GLU A 36 5.50 -1.42 -1.31
C GLU A 36 6.07 -2.46 -2.27
N PHE A 37 6.34 -3.66 -1.77
CA PHE A 37 6.80 -4.78 -2.60
C PHE A 37 5.78 -5.12 -3.70
N ILE A 38 4.49 -5.24 -3.36
CA ILE A 38 3.43 -5.48 -4.35
C ILE A 38 3.42 -4.39 -5.43
N VAL A 39 3.54 -3.12 -5.02
CA VAL A 39 3.52 -2.00 -5.97
C VAL A 39 4.77 -1.98 -6.85
N GLN A 40 5.95 -2.23 -6.27
CA GLN A 40 7.21 -2.36 -7.01
C GLN A 40 7.09 -3.42 -8.10
N GLU A 41 6.69 -4.64 -7.74
CA GLU A 41 6.65 -5.78 -8.66
C GLU A 41 5.56 -5.64 -9.73
N LYS A 42 4.38 -5.13 -9.38
CA LYS A 42 3.24 -5.06 -10.32
C LYS A 42 3.20 -3.80 -11.17
N PHE A 43 3.86 -2.72 -10.74
CA PHE A 43 3.77 -1.41 -11.40
C PHE A 43 5.13 -0.85 -11.80
N SER A 44 6.21 -1.61 -11.62
CA SER A 44 7.59 -1.19 -11.95
C SER A 44 7.98 0.12 -11.25
N VAL A 45 7.52 0.30 -10.01
CA VAL A 45 7.87 1.45 -9.18
C VAL A 45 9.22 1.20 -8.51
N LYS A 46 10.18 2.08 -8.77
CA LYS A 46 11.48 2.05 -8.09
C LYS A 46 11.36 2.70 -6.71
N LEU A 47 11.40 1.89 -5.65
CA LEU A 47 11.30 2.37 -4.28
C LEU A 47 12.52 3.20 -3.87
N CYS A 48 12.28 4.20 -3.02
CA CYS A 48 13.32 5.01 -2.41
C CYS A 48 14.12 4.18 -1.38
N GLU A 49 15.46 4.30 -1.40
CA GLU A 49 16.34 3.64 -0.43
C GLU A 49 16.20 4.22 0.99
N ASN A 50 15.93 5.52 1.11
CA ASN A 50 15.69 6.20 2.39
C ASN A 50 14.33 6.91 2.35
N GLN A 51 13.40 6.40 3.15
CA GLN A 51 12.01 6.89 3.24
C GLN A 51 11.81 7.98 4.30
N ARG A 52 12.76 8.20 5.22
CA ARG A 52 12.55 9.11 6.37
C ARG A 52 12.55 10.59 5.97
N GLU A 53 13.22 10.93 4.87
CA GLU A 53 13.36 12.33 4.41
C GLU A 53 12.49 12.64 3.19
N LYS A 54 12.03 11.62 2.45
CA LYS A 54 11.33 11.77 1.17
C LYS A 54 9.82 11.66 1.40
N GLY A 55 9.06 12.69 1.01
CA GLY A 55 7.60 12.70 1.14
C GLY A 55 6.85 11.81 0.13
N TYR A 56 7.49 10.74 -0.36
CA TYR A 56 6.97 9.78 -1.33
C TYR A 56 7.82 8.48 -1.24
N ASP A 57 7.24 7.34 -1.62
CA ASP A 57 7.84 6.02 -1.40
C ASP A 57 8.64 5.51 -2.59
N GLY A 58 8.38 6.00 -3.81
CA GLY A 58 9.10 5.59 -5.01
C GLY A 58 8.83 6.45 -6.24
N LEU A 59 9.44 6.05 -7.36
CA LEU A 59 9.28 6.67 -8.68
C LEU A 59 8.74 5.64 -9.67
N ASP A 60 7.76 6.02 -10.49
CA ASP A 60 7.30 5.20 -11.60
C ASP A 60 8.26 5.25 -12.81
N THR A 61 7.93 4.53 -13.88
CA THR A 61 8.72 4.50 -15.13
C THR A 61 8.79 5.86 -15.87
N LYS A 62 7.97 6.83 -15.49
CA LYS A 62 7.93 8.20 -16.02
C LYS A 62 8.51 9.23 -15.04
N ASN A 63 9.17 8.79 -13.97
CA ASN A 63 9.69 9.61 -12.88
C ASN A 63 8.61 10.39 -12.08
N LYS A 64 7.35 9.97 -12.12
CA LYS A 64 6.32 10.49 -11.21
C LYS A 64 6.58 9.97 -9.80
N LYS A 65 6.40 10.85 -8.82
CA LYS A 65 6.52 10.50 -7.40
C LYS A 65 5.28 9.75 -6.95
N VAL A 66 5.50 8.60 -6.33
CA VAL A 66 4.43 7.69 -5.90
C VAL A 66 4.40 7.59 -4.38
N GLN A 67 3.22 7.74 -3.79
CA GLN A 67 2.96 7.34 -2.40
C GLN A 67 2.13 6.06 -2.37
N ILE A 68 2.45 5.19 -1.43
CA ILE A 68 1.83 3.90 -1.19
C ILE A 68 1.26 3.93 0.22
N LYS A 69 0.00 3.49 0.36
CA LYS A 69 -0.69 3.29 1.63
C LYS A 69 -1.28 1.89 1.65
N SER A 70 -1.38 1.32 2.85
CA SER A 70 -1.87 -0.04 3.05
C SER A 70 -3.00 -0.09 4.08
N HIS A 71 -3.92 -1.02 3.91
CA HIS A 71 -4.89 -1.40 4.93
C HIS A 71 -5.10 -2.91 4.94
N ASN A 72 -5.02 -3.54 6.11
CA ASN A 72 -5.19 -4.98 6.26
C ASN A 72 -5.75 -5.31 7.65
N ALA A 73 -6.90 -4.73 7.98
CA ALA A 73 -7.55 -4.92 9.27
C ALA A 73 -9.05 -5.15 9.11
N PRO A 74 -9.64 -6.03 9.94
CA PRO A 74 -11.08 -6.29 9.93
C PRO A 74 -11.89 -5.15 10.58
N ILE A 75 -11.18 -4.20 11.20
CA ILE A 75 -11.71 -3.00 11.84
C ILE A 75 -10.99 -1.77 11.30
N GLY A 76 -11.66 -0.62 11.37
CA GLY A 76 -11.17 0.61 10.76
C GLY A 76 -11.78 0.83 9.38
N THR A 77 -12.31 2.03 9.17
CA THR A 77 -13.10 2.37 7.98
C THR A 77 -12.43 3.41 7.09
N ASN A 78 -11.23 3.86 7.45
CA ASN A 78 -10.53 4.95 6.78
C ASN A 78 -9.02 4.69 6.72
N ILE A 79 -8.42 5.04 5.58
CA ILE A 79 -6.98 5.04 5.33
C ILE A 79 -6.52 6.48 5.34
N GLN A 80 -5.65 6.84 6.28
CA GLN A 80 -5.06 8.17 6.32
C GLN A 80 -3.96 8.31 5.28
N ILE A 81 -4.06 9.36 4.48
CA ILE A 81 -3.15 9.61 3.36
C ILE A 81 -1.89 10.37 3.81
N GLY A 82 -1.90 10.90 5.03
CA GLY A 82 -0.79 11.60 5.66
C GLY A 82 -0.83 13.11 5.44
N GLU A 83 0.18 13.79 5.94
CA GLU A 83 0.25 15.25 5.95
C GLU A 83 0.46 15.85 4.55
N VAL A 84 0.13 17.14 4.45
CA VAL A 84 0.30 17.96 3.25
C VAL A 84 1.60 18.74 3.40
N GLY A 85 2.35 18.92 2.31
CA GLY A 85 3.56 19.75 2.34
C GLY A 85 3.26 21.24 2.46
N GLU A 86 4.34 22.04 2.50
CA GLU A 86 4.25 23.50 2.43
C GLU A 86 3.42 23.94 1.22
N GLY A 87 2.65 25.02 1.37
CA GLY A 87 1.73 25.50 0.34
C GLY A 87 0.46 24.67 0.16
N ASN A 88 0.20 23.71 1.07
CA ASN A 88 -0.97 22.82 1.00
C ASN A 88 -0.97 21.95 -0.28
N GLU A 89 0.21 21.47 -0.69
CA GLU A 89 0.35 20.54 -1.81
C GLU A 89 0.81 19.14 -1.38
N ARG A 90 0.40 18.11 -2.12
CA ARG A 90 0.97 16.77 -1.96
C ARG A 90 2.40 16.73 -2.53
N LYS A 91 3.27 15.96 -1.86
CA LYS A 91 4.68 15.77 -2.24
C LYS A 91 4.90 14.69 -3.31
N TYR A 92 3.83 13.98 -3.67
CA TYR A 92 3.77 12.90 -4.66
C TYR A 92 2.68 13.20 -5.69
N ASP A 93 2.88 12.70 -6.90
CA ASP A 93 1.98 12.88 -8.04
C ASP A 93 0.84 11.86 -8.01
N ASP A 94 1.17 10.58 -7.76
CA ASP A 94 0.25 9.45 -7.80
C ASP A 94 0.15 8.77 -6.42
N LEU A 95 -1.02 8.19 -6.14
CA LEU A 95 -1.30 7.47 -4.89
C LEU A 95 -1.76 6.04 -5.16
N TYR A 96 -1.17 5.10 -4.45
CA TYR A 96 -1.50 3.68 -4.48
C TYR A 96 -2.04 3.27 -3.12
N ILE A 97 -3.19 2.61 -3.10
CA ILE A 97 -3.78 2.04 -1.89
C ILE A 97 -3.86 0.52 -2.05
N VAL A 98 -3.15 -0.20 -1.20
CA VAL A 98 -3.10 -1.66 -1.18
C VAL A 98 -3.97 -2.19 -0.04
N LEU A 99 -5.02 -2.93 -0.37
CA LEU A 99 -5.86 -3.62 0.60
C LEU A 99 -5.46 -5.09 0.68
N GLY A 100 -5.08 -5.53 1.87
CA GLY A 100 -4.77 -6.94 2.16
C GLY A 100 -6.01 -7.79 2.46
N PRO A 101 -5.84 -9.11 2.59
CA PRO A 101 -6.93 -10.07 2.70
C PRO A 101 -7.92 -9.81 3.86
N GLU A 102 -7.43 -9.25 4.97
CA GLU A 102 -8.25 -8.98 6.17
C GLU A 102 -8.91 -7.59 6.14
N SER A 103 -8.70 -6.80 5.08
CA SER A 103 -9.21 -5.43 5.01
C SER A 103 -10.73 -5.38 4.87
N LEU A 104 -11.41 -4.76 5.84
CA LEU A 104 -12.84 -4.43 5.77
C LEU A 104 -13.21 -3.53 4.57
N LEU A 105 -12.24 -2.82 4.02
CA LEU A 105 -12.44 -1.90 2.90
C LEU A 105 -12.49 -2.58 1.53
N LYS A 106 -12.22 -3.90 1.48
CA LYS A 106 -12.28 -4.66 0.23
C LYS A 106 -13.70 -4.71 -0.33
N GLN A 107 -13.77 -4.84 -1.63
CA GLN A 107 -15.02 -4.93 -2.39
C GLN A 107 -15.15 -6.27 -3.13
N CYS A 108 -14.04 -6.97 -3.34
CA CYS A 108 -13.97 -8.28 -3.97
C CYS A 108 -13.42 -9.31 -2.97
N SER A 109 -14.27 -10.23 -2.55
CA SER A 109 -13.91 -11.32 -1.62
C SER A 109 -12.94 -12.35 -2.22
N ARG A 110 -12.92 -12.47 -3.56
CA ARG A 110 -12.09 -13.45 -4.28
C ARG A 110 -10.64 -13.01 -4.42
N ALA A 111 -10.38 -11.71 -4.56
CA ALA A 111 -9.03 -11.19 -4.65
C ALA A 111 -8.29 -11.41 -3.32
N VAL A 112 -7.00 -11.73 -3.33
CA VAL A 112 -6.19 -11.71 -2.09
C VAL A 112 -5.86 -10.26 -1.75
N TYR A 113 -5.38 -9.49 -2.72
CA TYR A 113 -5.16 -8.04 -2.60
C TYR A 113 -5.99 -7.24 -3.60
N GLU A 114 -6.37 -6.03 -3.21
CA GLU A 114 -6.89 -5.01 -4.12
C GLU A 114 -5.92 -3.83 -4.14
N VAL A 115 -5.51 -3.40 -5.32
CA VAL A 115 -4.67 -2.19 -5.47
C VAL A 115 -5.47 -1.14 -6.20
N TYR A 116 -5.74 -0.02 -5.51
CA TYR A 116 -6.39 1.15 -6.08
C TYR A 116 -5.32 2.17 -6.47
N VAL A 117 -5.36 2.60 -7.72
CA VAL A 117 -4.41 3.54 -8.31
C VAL A 117 -5.11 4.86 -8.61
N PHE A 118 -4.60 5.94 -8.04
CA PHE A 118 -5.05 7.31 -8.23
C PHE A 118 -3.96 8.09 -8.96
N ASN A 119 -4.09 8.18 -10.28
CA ASN A 119 -3.19 8.96 -11.11
C ASN A 119 -3.49 10.45 -10.98
N ASP A 120 -2.46 11.29 -11.03
CA ASP A 120 -2.54 12.74 -10.91
C ASP A 120 -3.23 13.20 -9.62
N TYR A 121 -3.11 12.39 -8.57
CA TYR A 121 -3.70 12.64 -7.25
C TYR A 121 -3.30 14.00 -6.68
N LYS A 122 -2.06 14.45 -6.90
CA LYS A 122 -1.63 15.81 -6.52
C LYS A 122 -2.56 16.87 -7.09
N GLN A 123 -2.89 16.77 -8.38
CA GLN A 123 -3.73 17.74 -9.06
C GLN A 123 -5.19 17.64 -8.61
N GLU A 124 -5.69 16.41 -8.42
CA GLU A 124 -7.05 16.19 -7.90
C GLU A 124 -7.19 16.80 -6.49
N TYR A 125 -6.21 16.56 -5.62
CA TYR A 125 -6.18 17.09 -4.26
C TYR A 125 -6.21 18.63 -4.25
N SER A 126 -5.39 19.28 -5.08
CA SER A 126 -5.34 20.75 -5.16
C SER A 126 -6.63 21.36 -5.72
N ARG A 127 -7.33 20.69 -6.64
CA ARG A 127 -8.61 21.18 -7.21
C ARG A 127 -9.79 20.97 -6.26
N ASN A 128 -9.72 19.97 -5.38
CA ASN A 128 -10.83 19.62 -4.52
C ASN A 128 -10.89 20.51 -3.26
N LYS A 129 -11.91 21.38 -3.18
CA LYS A 129 -12.13 22.27 -2.02
C LYS A 129 -12.25 21.53 -0.68
N LYS A 130 -12.67 20.25 -0.69
CA LYS A 130 -12.81 19.42 0.52
C LYS A 130 -11.52 18.69 0.91
N LYS A 131 -10.47 18.73 0.09
CA LYS A 131 -9.12 18.18 0.35
C LYS A 131 -9.17 16.78 0.98
N ILE A 132 -9.21 15.74 0.14
CA ILE A 132 -9.34 14.35 0.63
C ILE A 132 -8.08 13.96 1.41
N ASP A 133 -8.21 13.86 2.73
CA ASP A 133 -7.13 13.46 3.63
C ASP A 133 -7.26 12.01 4.11
N SER A 134 -8.38 11.36 3.80
CA SER A 134 -8.62 9.94 4.08
C SER A 134 -9.49 9.27 3.03
N PHE A 135 -9.27 7.97 2.86
CA PHE A 135 -10.07 7.11 1.98
C PHE A 135 -10.83 6.09 2.82
N GLY A 136 -12.15 6.13 2.75
CA GLY A 136 -13.01 5.01 3.14
C GLY A 136 -13.47 4.24 1.91
N GLN A 137 -14.27 3.18 2.13
CA GLN A 137 -14.77 2.30 1.06
C GLN A 137 -15.46 3.08 -0.06
N LYS A 138 -16.29 4.07 0.29
CA LYS A 138 -16.98 4.95 -0.66
C LYS A 138 -16.06 5.89 -1.44
N SER A 139 -14.80 6.08 -1.07
CA SER A 139 -13.87 6.93 -1.84
C SER A 139 -12.99 6.12 -2.77
N LEU A 140 -12.82 4.82 -2.51
CA LEU A 140 -11.95 3.93 -3.28
C LEU A 140 -12.41 3.73 -4.72
N HIS A 141 -13.71 3.76 -5.00
CA HIS A 141 -14.25 3.59 -6.37
C HIS A 141 -13.74 4.64 -7.38
N ARG A 142 -13.15 5.74 -6.91
CA ARG A 142 -12.57 6.78 -7.78
C ARG A 142 -11.22 6.37 -8.37
N GLY A 143 -10.53 5.44 -7.72
CA GLY A 143 -9.26 4.90 -8.20
C GLY A 143 -9.50 3.76 -9.19
N LYS A 144 -8.56 3.56 -10.12
CA LYS A 144 -8.51 2.36 -10.94
C LYS A 144 -8.13 1.17 -10.05
N VAL A 145 -8.97 0.14 -9.98
CA VAL A 145 -8.71 -1.05 -9.18
C VAL A 145 -8.05 -2.17 -9.99
N ILE A 146 -7.11 -2.87 -9.36
CA ILE A 146 -6.49 -4.10 -9.85
C ILE A 146 -6.65 -5.16 -8.76
N TYR A 147 -7.19 -6.31 -9.15
CA TYR A 147 -7.41 -7.45 -8.28
C TYR A 147 -6.25 -8.45 -8.43
N LEU A 148 -5.65 -8.82 -7.31
CA LEU A 148 -4.58 -9.82 -7.26
C LEU A 148 -5.14 -11.07 -6.58
N ASP A 149 -5.63 -12.01 -7.39
CA ASP A 149 -6.25 -13.26 -6.93
C ASP A 149 -5.22 -14.26 -6.38
N GLU A 150 -3.97 -14.16 -6.86
CA GLU A 150 -2.78 -14.76 -6.28
C GLU A 150 -1.69 -13.68 -6.29
N LEU A 151 -0.89 -13.58 -5.22
CA LEU A 151 0.11 -12.52 -5.03
C LEU A 151 1.01 -12.35 -6.25
N LEU A 152 1.39 -13.46 -6.88
CA LEU A 152 2.26 -13.53 -8.04
C LEU A 152 1.93 -14.81 -8.83
N GLN A 153 0.98 -14.78 -9.77
CA GLN A 153 1.11 -15.69 -10.90
C GLN A 153 2.44 -15.33 -11.57
N ILE A 154 3.38 -16.28 -11.56
CA ILE A 154 4.61 -16.20 -12.36
C ILE A 154 4.13 -15.98 -13.78
N ILE A 155 4.31 -14.76 -14.32
CA ILE A 155 4.16 -14.56 -15.75
C ILE A 155 5.38 -15.28 -16.34
N PRO A 156 5.23 -16.35 -17.12
CA PRO A 156 6.35 -16.93 -17.83
C PRO A 156 6.94 -15.83 -18.71
N LEU A 157 8.26 -15.60 -18.59
CA LEU A 157 9.01 -14.79 -19.56
C LEU A 157 8.82 -15.33 -20.97
#